data_AF-A0A1H7UVS5-F1
#
_entry.id   AF-A0A1H7UVS5-F1
#
_cell.length_a   1.000
_cell.length_b   1.000
_cell.length_c   1.000
_cell.angle_alpha   90.00
_cell.angle_beta   90.00
_cell.angle_gamma   90.00
#
_symmetry.space_group_name_H-M   'P 1'
#
loop_
_entity.id
_entity.type
_entity.pdbx_description
1 polymer ?
#
loop_
_entity_poly.entity_id
_entity_poly.type
_entity_poly.pdbx_seq_one_letter_code
_entity_poly.pdbx_strand_id
1 'polypeptide(L)'
;MKKILKILPLLPILFTLIFTLLGYRILYIPTKSMESTIQRGSFALGKKTDLKALKEGDIAVYKDNKKLIVHRIIKIDEKTDAYTFKGDNNKEKDPPVKADSIRYKVIWY
;
A
#
# COMPACT_ATOMS: atom_id res chain seq x y z
N MET A 1 2.68 23.19 35.66
CA MET A 1 2.47 21.75 35.38
C MET A 1 1.12 21.40 34.73
N LYS A 2 -0.06 21.82 35.26
CA LYS A 2 -1.38 21.41 34.71
C LYS A 2 -1.65 21.78 33.24
N LYS A 3 -1.05 22.87 32.71
CA LYS A 3 -1.19 23.27 31.29
C LYS A 3 -0.50 22.32 30.31
N ILE A 4 0.67 21.79 30.69
CA ILE A 4 1.46 20.84 29.86
C ILE A 4 0.75 19.49 29.74
N LEU A 5 0.04 19.05 30.79
CA LEU A 5 -0.72 17.81 30.76
C LEU A 5 -1.92 17.86 29.80
N LYS A 6 -2.48 19.06 29.53
CA LYS A 6 -3.61 19.25 28.61
C LYS A 6 -3.23 19.19 27.13
N ILE A 7 -1.97 19.47 26.78
CA ILE A 7 -1.47 19.41 25.39
C ILE A 7 -0.89 18.04 25.02
N LEU A 8 -0.65 17.16 26.02
CA LEU A 8 -0.14 15.81 25.81
C LEU A 8 -0.93 14.96 24.79
N PRO A 9 -2.28 14.98 24.74
CA PRO A 9 -3.03 14.22 23.72
C PRO A 9 -2.97 14.82 22.31
N LEU A 10 -2.51 16.07 22.13
CA LEU A 10 -2.35 16.68 20.79
C LEU A 10 -1.16 16.09 20.04
N LEU A 11 -0.14 15.60 20.75
CA LEU A 11 1.08 15.07 20.14
C LEU A 11 0.82 13.83 19.25
N PRO A 12 0.11 12.76 19.68
CA PRO A 12 -0.20 11.63 18.81
C PRO A 12 -1.12 12.00 17.64
N ILE A 13 -2.05 12.95 17.84
CA ILE A 13 -2.93 13.44 16.76
C ILE A 13 -2.09 14.18 15.71
N LEU A 14 -1.18 15.06 16.14
CA LEU A 14 -0.28 15.77 15.24
C LEU A 14 0.67 14.79 14.52
N PHE A 15 1.20 13.80 15.24
CA PHE A 15 2.05 12.78 14.66
C PHE A 15 1.32 11.98 13.57
N THR A 16 0.09 11.50 13.84
CA THR A 16 -0.72 10.78 12.85
C THR A 16 -1.09 11.64 11.65
N LEU A 17 -1.35 12.94 11.86
CA LEU A 17 -1.58 13.89 10.77
C LEU A 17 -0.34 14.06 9.89
N ILE A 18 0.83 14.32 10.50
CA ILE A 18 2.11 14.43 9.79
C ILE A 18 2.41 13.14 9.02
N PHE A 19 2.27 11.99 9.66
CA PHE A 19 2.51 10.69 9.03
C PHE A 19 1.64 10.47 7.80
N THR A 20 0.36 10.88 7.87
CA THR A 20 -0.58 10.82 6.75
C THR A 20 -0.26 11.83 5.65
N LEU A 21 0.12 13.07 6.01
CA LEU A 21 0.53 14.11 5.06
C LEU A 21 1.80 13.72 4.30
N LEU A 22 2.73 13.05 4.97
CA LEU A 22 3.90 12.44 4.35
C LEU A 22 3.53 11.24 3.45
N GLY A 23 2.26 10.83 3.38
CA GLY A 23 1.78 9.81 2.46
C GLY A 23 2.01 8.37 2.93
N TYR A 24 2.25 8.15 4.23
CA TYR A 24 2.27 6.81 4.78
C TYR A 24 0.86 6.30 5.09
N ARG A 25 0.65 4.99 4.96
CA ARG A 25 -0.64 4.34 5.22
C ARG A 25 -0.44 2.96 5.83
N ILE A 26 -1.04 2.72 6.99
CA ILE A 26 -1.15 1.38 7.56
C ILE A 26 -2.26 0.62 6.82
N LEU A 27 -1.96 -0.61 6.41
CA LEU A 27 -2.84 -1.48 5.63
C LEU A 27 -3.07 -2.76 6.42
N TYR A 28 -4.33 -3.11 6.68
CA TYR A 28 -4.70 -4.41 7.21
C TYR A 28 -4.85 -5.42 6.07
N ILE A 29 -4.36 -6.65 6.25
CA ILE A 29 -4.35 -7.69 5.20
C ILE A 29 -5.41 -8.77 5.52
N PRO A 30 -6.63 -8.68 4.96
CA PRO A 30 -7.74 -9.55 5.36
C PRO A 30 -7.75 -10.92 4.66
N THR A 31 -7.02 -11.08 3.55
CA THR A 31 -7.04 -12.28 2.71
C THR A 31 -5.71 -13.04 2.75
N LYS A 32 -5.70 -14.26 2.20
CA LYS A 32 -4.49 -15.10 2.05
C LYS A 32 -3.77 -14.91 0.71
N SER A 33 -4.15 -13.92 -0.10
CA SER A 33 -3.65 -13.79 -1.48
C SER A 33 -2.17 -13.45 -1.57
N MET A 34 -1.59 -12.88 -0.52
CA MET A 34 -0.17 -12.55 -0.42
C MET A 34 0.65 -13.55 0.40
N GLU A 35 0.07 -14.66 0.86
CA GLU A 35 0.84 -15.70 1.57
C GLU A 35 1.83 -16.41 0.60
N SER A 36 3.00 -16.85 1.04
CA SER A 36 3.57 -16.76 2.38
C SER A 36 4.29 -15.43 2.67
N THR A 37 4.36 -14.51 1.71
CA THR A 37 5.11 -13.25 1.84
C THR A 37 4.52 -12.31 2.90
N ILE A 38 3.20 -12.11 2.86
CA ILE A 38 2.47 -11.30 3.85
C ILE A 38 1.35 -12.16 4.42
N GLN A 39 1.40 -12.40 5.73
CA GLN A 39 0.42 -13.26 6.40
C GLN A 39 -0.95 -12.58 6.53
N ARG A 40 -2.02 -13.33 6.32
CA ARG A 40 -3.38 -12.84 6.63
C ARG A 40 -3.48 -12.43 8.10
N GLY A 41 -4.14 -11.30 8.36
CA GLY A 41 -4.33 -10.75 9.70
C GLY A 41 -3.20 -9.84 10.17
N SER A 42 -2.14 -9.70 9.37
CA SER A 42 -1.03 -8.78 9.64
C SER A 42 -1.34 -7.36 9.16
N PHE A 43 -0.38 -6.46 9.44
CA PHE A 43 -0.37 -5.09 8.95
C PHE A 43 0.85 -4.86 8.07
N ALA A 44 0.66 -4.09 7.00
CA ALA A 44 1.72 -3.61 6.14
C ALA A 44 1.77 -2.07 6.16
N LEU A 45 2.93 -1.50 5.84
CA LEU A 45 3.11 -0.07 5.68
C LEU A 45 3.25 0.27 4.20
N GLY A 46 2.27 1.01 3.68
CA GLY A 46 2.31 1.63 2.37
C GLY A 46 2.87 3.04 2.42
N LYS A 47 3.57 3.46 1.36
CA LYS A 47 4.06 4.81 1.13
C LYS A 47 3.63 5.28 -0.26
N LYS A 48 3.03 6.47 -0.35
CA LYS A 48 2.78 7.12 -1.64
C LYS A 48 4.11 7.22 -2.39
N THR A 49 4.14 6.75 -3.62
CA THR A 49 5.34 6.70 -4.46
C THR A 49 5.04 7.27 -5.82
N ASP A 50 6.08 7.75 -6.50
CA ASP A 50 6.02 7.98 -7.94
C ASP A 50 5.89 6.62 -8.65
N LEU A 51 5.04 6.59 -9.69
CA LEU A 51 4.84 5.44 -10.57
C LEU A 51 6.15 5.06 -11.27
N LYS A 52 6.98 6.04 -11.63
CA LYS A 52 8.28 5.80 -12.27
C LYS A 52 9.29 5.09 -11.36
N ALA A 53 9.07 5.10 -10.05
CA ALA A 53 9.91 4.41 -9.08
C ALA A 53 9.46 2.97 -8.81
N LEU A 54 8.31 2.56 -9.36
CA LEU A 54 7.83 1.19 -9.27
C LEU A 54 8.60 0.31 -10.25
N LYS A 55 8.90 -0.91 -9.82
CA LYS A 55 9.52 -1.94 -10.65
C LYS A 55 8.83 -3.27 -10.49
N GLU A 56 9.04 -4.16 -11.45
CA GLU A 56 8.65 -5.55 -11.31
C GLU A 56 9.26 -6.15 -10.04
N GLY A 57 8.46 -6.95 -9.34
CA GLY A 57 8.78 -7.50 -8.03
C GLY A 57 8.35 -6.64 -6.85
N ASP A 58 8.07 -5.35 -7.02
CA ASP A 58 7.53 -4.52 -5.94
C ASP A 58 6.12 -4.98 -5.53
N ILE A 59 5.81 -4.91 -4.24
CA ILE A 59 4.45 -5.05 -3.73
C ILE A 59 3.83 -3.66 -3.69
N ALA A 60 2.72 -3.47 -4.39
CA ALA A 60 2.04 -2.18 -4.43
C ALA A 60 0.54 -2.34 -4.20
N VAL A 61 -0.08 -1.20 -3.93
CA VAL A 61 -1.49 -1.10 -3.60
C VAL A 61 -2.19 -0.37 -4.72
N TYR A 62 -3.13 -1.02 -5.38
CA TYR A 62 -4.01 -0.37 -6.34
C TYR A 62 -5.44 -0.35 -5.84
N LYS A 63 -6.21 0.62 -6.34
CA LYS A 63 -7.62 0.80 -6.02
C LYS A 63 -8.46 0.13 -7.09
N ASP A 64 -9.30 -0.81 -6.68
CA ASP A 64 -10.36 -1.38 -7.50
C ASP A 64 -11.71 -1.03 -6.85
N ASN A 65 -12.47 -0.16 -7.52
CA ASN A 65 -13.71 0.40 -6.98
C ASN A 65 -13.53 1.02 -5.59
N LYS A 66 -14.12 0.43 -4.55
CA LYS A 66 -14.01 0.87 -3.15
C LYS A 66 -12.97 0.08 -2.36
N LYS A 67 -12.27 -0.88 -2.97
CA LYS A 67 -11.31 -1.78 -2.33
C LYS A 67 -9.88 -1.37 -2.66
N LEU A 68 -8.99 -1.55 -1.69
CA LEU A 68 -7.55 -1.50 -1.91
C LEU A 68 -7.06 -2.94 -2.04
N ILE A 69 -6.34 -3.22 -3.11
CA ILE A 69 -5.75 -4.52 -3.40
C ILE A 69 -4.24 -4.41 -3.23
N VAL A 70 -3.65 -5.31 -2.46
CA VAL A 70 -2.21 -5.34 -2.17
C VAL A 70 -1.63 -6.57 -2.85
N HIS A 71 -0.95 -6.40 -3.99
CA HIS A 71 -0.39 -7.50 -4.76
C HIS A 71 0.99 -7.13 -5.33
N ARG A 72 1.71 -8.13 -5.86
CA ARG A 72 3.03 -7.93 -6.47
C ARG A 72 2.91 -7.54 -7.94
N ILE A 73 3.68 -6.56 -8.36
CA ILE A 73 3.86 -6.21 -9.77
C ILE A 73 4.68 -7.32 -10.42
N ILE A 74 4.08 -8.02 -11.38
CA ILE A 74 4.78 -9.07 -12.15
C ILE A 74 5.13 -8.62 -13.57
N LYS A 75 4.54 -7.52 -14.04
CA LYS A 75 4.89 -6.92 -15.33
C LYS A 75 4.55 -5.43 -15.36
N ILE A 76 5.42 -4.63 -15.97
CA ILE A 76 5.13 -3.22 -16.33
C ILE A 76 5.16 -3.08 -17.86
N ASP A 77 4.09 -2.55 -18.44
CA ASP A 77 3.99 -2.28 -19.87
C ASP A 77 4.08 -0.76 -20.12
N GLU A 78 5.27 -0.29 -20.50
CA GLU A 78 5.56 1.14 -20.70
C GLU A 78 4.80 1.74 -21.89
N LYS A 79 4.36 0.94 -22.87
CA LYS A 79 3.64 1.44 -24.05
C LYS A 79 2.20 1.78 -23.71
N THR A 80 1.61 1.07 -22.75
CA THR A 80 0.21 1.18 -22.38
C THR A 80 -0.01 1.79 -20.99
N ASP A 81 1.07 2.08 -20.26
CA ASP A 81 1.07 2.53 -18.86
C ASP A 81 0.23 1.60 -17.96
N ALA A 82 0.35 0.30 -18.22
CA ALA A 82 -0.40 -0.75 -17.57
C ALA A 82 0.51 -1.66 -16.75
N TYR A 83 0.00 -2.06 -15.59
CA TYR A 83 0.69 -2.89 -14.61
C TYR A 83 -0.08 -4.18 -14.47
N THR A 84 0.63 -5.30 -14.53
CA THR A 84 0.05 -6.61 -14.21
C THR A 84 0.43 -6.96 -12.79
N PHE A 85 -0.59 -7.20 -11.97
CA PHE A 85 -0.44 -7.62 -10.58
C PHE A 85 -0.76 -9.10 -10.42
N LYS A 86 -0.23 -9.69 -9.36
CA LYS A 86 -0.62 -11.02 -8.90
C LYS A 86 -0.40 -11.12 -7.39
N GLY A 87 -1.38 -11.67 -6.69
CA GLY A 87 -1.18 -12.13 -5.32
C GLY A 87 -0.19 -13.28 -5.32
N ASP A 88 0.80 -13.25 -4.42
CA ASP A 88 1.84 -14.28 -4.36
C ASP A 88 1.25 -15.70 -4.24
N ASN A 89 0.12 -15.84 -3.52
CA ASN A 89 -0.61 -17.11 -3.34
C ASN A 89 -1.72 -17.35 -4.39
N ASN A 90 -1.97 -16.40 -5.29
CA ASN A 90 -3.01 -16.57 -6.29
C ASN A 90 -2.50 -17.48 -7.42
N LYS A 91 -3.39 -18.24 -8.05
CA LYS A 91 -3.07 -19.00 -9.27
C LYS A 91 -2.99 -18.07 -10.48
N GLU A 92 -4.02 -17.24 -10.62
CA GLU A 92 -4.16 -16.30 -11.73
C GLU A 92 -3.58 -14.93 -11.41
N LYS A 93 -3.17 -14.24 -12.47
CA LYS A 93 -2.85 -12.82 -12.43
C LYS A 93 -4.12 -11.98 -12.40
N ASP A 94 -4.00 -10.78 -11.87
CA ASP A 94 -5.09 -9.80 -11.91
C ASP A 94 -5.27 -9.26 -13.34
N PRO A 95 -6.45 -8.70 -13.66
CA PRO A 95 -6.63 -7.91 -14.88
C PRO A 95 -5.61 -6.75 -14.94
N PRO A 96 -5.22 -6.29 -16.15
CA PRO A 96 -4.32 -5.14 -16.29
C PRO A 96 -4.84 -3.92 -15.52
N VAL A 97 -3.97 -3.32 -14.71
CA VAL A 97 -4.27 -2.17 -13.86
C VAL A 97 -3.59 -0.95 -14.44
N LYS A 98 -4.36 0.13 -14.67
CA LYS A 98 -3.80 1.42 -15.10
C LYS A 98 -3.00 2.07 -13.97
N ALA A 99 -1.94 2.79 -14.33
CA ALA A 99 -1.08 3.44 -13.36
C ALA A 99 -1.83 4.42 -12.42
N ASP A 100 -2.88 5.09 -12.93
CA ASP A 100 -3.75 5.99 -12.18
C ASP A 100 -4.53 5.34 -11.03
N SER A 101 -4.55 4.01 -10.97
CA SER A 101 -5.22 3.22 -9.94
C SER A 101 -4.27 2.85 -8.81
N ILE A 102 -2.96 2.96 -9.02
CA ILE A 102 -1.94 2.66 -8.02
C ILE A 102 -1.85 3.81 -7.00
N ARG A 103 -1.71 3.49 -5.72
CA ARG A 103 -1.77 4.44 -4.59
C ARG A 103 -0.53 4.44 -3.73
N TYR A 104 0.01 3.25 -3.44
CA TYR A 104 1.12 3.09 -2.49
C TYR A 104 2.06 1.97 -2.94
N LYS A 105 3.34 2.11 -2.63
CA LYS A 105 4.28 0.99 -2.56
C LYS A 105 4.33 0.48 -1.14
N VAL A 106 4.27 -0.84 -0.95
CA VAL A 106 4.49 -1.45 0.36
C VAL A 106 6.00 -1.42 0.64
N ILE A 107 6.37 -0.87 1.80
CA ILE A 107 7.76 -0.68 2.21
C ILE A 107 8.13 -1.48 3.46
N TRP A 108 7.14 -2.07 4.14
CA TRP A 108 7.31 -2.94 5.30
C TRP A 108 6.06 -3.81 5.49
N TYR A 109 6.26 -5.05 5.93
CA TYR A 109 5.23 -6.05 6.22
C TYR A 109 5.81 -7.18 7.08
#